data_AF-A0A2C9LGB2-F1
#
_entry.id   AF-A0A2C9LGB2-F1
#
_cell.length_a   1.000
_cell.length_b   1.000
_cell.length_c   1.000
_cell.angle_alpha   90.00
_cell.angle_beta   90.00
_cell.angle_gamma   90.00
#
_symmetry.space_group_name_H-M   'P 1'
#
loop_
_entity.id
_entity.type
_entity.pdbx_description
1 polymer ?
#
loop_
_entity_poly.entity_id
_entity_poly.type
_entity_poly.pdbx_seq_one_letter_code
_entity_poly.pdbx_strand_id
1 'polypeptide(L)'
;MMTKNVHSEILYCLSPSKNISESFRSFGAADGDTSVFIAIVNDAEDRTLKKVTNILGREPDSLDLMSTLSDQKLIAKTYRLTDDELSTFSLLDTLVSRVAAKEIITAGKGQS
;
A
#
# COMPACT_ATOMS: atom_id res chain seq x y z
N MET A 1 -1.39 -16.47 -8.15
CA MET A 1 -1.30 -15.96 -6.76
C MET A 1 0.07 -16.34 -6.25
N MET A 2 0.86 -15.37 -5.79
CA MET A 2 2.25 -15.60 -5.34
C MET A 2 2.33 -15.94 -3.85
N THR A 3 1.37 -15.47 -3.05
CA THR A 3 1.28 -15.70 -1.61
C THR A 3 0.23 -16.76 -1.25
N LYS A 4 0.09 -17.06 0.04
CA LYS A 4 -0.73 -18.19 0.54
C LYS A 4 -2.23 -17.91 0.60
N ASN A 5 -2.65 -16.63 0.67
CA ASN A 5 -4.07 -16.25 0.69
C ASN A 5 -4.29 -14.84 0.11
N VAL A 6 -5.55 -14.47 -0.07
CA VAL A 6 -5.95 -13.18 -0.65
C VAL A 6 -5.46 -11.97 0.17
N HIS A 7 -5.44 -12.08 1.50
CA HIS A 7 -5.02 -10.96 2.36
C HIS A 7 -3.53 -10.67 2.22
N SER A 8 -2.70 -11.71 2.20
CA SER A 8 -1.27 -11.57 1.92
C SER A 8 -1.02 -11.10 0.49
N GLU A 9 -1.87 -11.50 -0.46
CA GLU A 9 -1.73 -11.10 -1.86
C GLU A 9 -2.01 -9.60 -2.04
N ILE A 10 -2.97 -9.02 -1.29
CA ILE A 10 -3.23 -7.58 -1.31
C ILE A 10 -1.97 -6.79 -0.95
N LEU A 11 -1.31 -7.12 0.17
CA LEU A 11 -0.07 -6.45 0.58
C LEU A 11 1.05 -6.66 -0.43
N TYR A 12 1.17 -7.88 -0.95
CA TYR A 12 2.15 -8.17 -2.00
C TYR A 12 1.89 -7.33 -3.25
N CYS A 13 0.65 -7.24 -3.74
CA CYS A 13 0.30 -6.50 -4.94
C CYS A 13 0.51 -4.99 -4.77
N LEU A 14 0.24 -4.43 -3.59
CA LEU A 14 0.52 -3.00 -3.33
C LEU A 14 2.01 -2.69 -3.41
N SER A 15 2.86 -3.59 -2.93
CA SER A 15 4.31 -3.36 -2.91
C SER A 15 4.94 -3.38 -4.31
N PRO A 16 5.81 -2.41 -4.63
CA PRO A 16 6.59 -2.46 -5.88
C PRO A 16 7.70 -3.53 -5.83
N SER A 17 7.97 -4.13 -4.67
CA SER A 17 8.99 -5.16 -4.50
C SER A 17 8.45 -6.55 -4.83
N LYS A 18 9.25 -7.38 -5.50
CA LYS A 18 8.95 -8.82 -5.70
C LYS A 18 9.27 -9.66 -4.46
N ASN A 19 9.88 -9.08 -3.42
CA ASN A 19 10.17 -9.74 -2.15
C ASN A 19 8.94 -9.71 -1.23
N ILE A 20 8.43 -10.90 -0.87
CA ILE A 20 7.23 -11.05 -0.03
C ILE A 20 7.44 -10.46 1.36
N SER A 21 8.57 -10.80 2.01
CA SER A 21 8.88 -10.33 3.36
C SER A 21 9.03 -8.80 3.41
N GLU A 22 9.66 -8.20 2.39
CA GLU A 22 9.76 -6.74 2.28
C GLU A 22 8.38 -6.10 2.08
N SER A 23 7.52 -6.72 1.28
CA SER A 23 6.15 -6.24 1.05
C SER A 23 5.36 -6.18 2.35
N PHE A 24 5.46 -7.23 3.19
CA PHE A 24 4.75 -7.24 4.47
C PHE A 24 5.36 -6.27 5.48
N ARG A 25 6.68 -6.11 5.48
CA ARG A 25 7.34 -5.14 6.36
C ARG A 25 6.97 -3.69 6.01
N SER A 26 6.79 -3.38 4.73
CA SER A 26 6.55 -2.00 4.28
C SER A 26 5.06 -1.62 4.20
N PHE A 27 4.17 -2.59 3.97
CA PHE A 27 2.72 -2.35 3.79
C PHE A 27 1.84 -3.02 4.83
N GLY A 28 2.40 -3.90 5.67
CA GLY A 28 1.72 -4.43 6.86
C GLY A 28 1.83 -3.46 8.03
N ALA A 29 0.97 -3.64 9.04
CA ALA A 29 1.02 -2.86 10.26
C ALA A 29 2.29 -3.14 11.08
N ALA A 30 2.83 -2.11 11.71
CA ALA A 30 3.98 -2.15 12.60
C ALA A 30 3.62 -1.60 14.00
N ASP A 31 4.42 -1.96 15.01
CA ASP A 31 4.16 -1.61 16.43
C ASP A 31 4.08 -0.10 16.72
N GLY A 32 4.58 0.75 15.81
CA GLY A 32 4.54 2.21 15.93
C GLY A 32 3.36 2.88 15.22
N ASP A 33 2.53 2.12 14.50
CA ASP A 33 1.45 2.68 13.70
C ASP A 33 0.30 3.17 14.59
N THR A 34 -0.11 4.42 14.38
CA THR A 34 -1.22 5.05 15.12
C THR A 34 -2.55 4.99 14.37
N SER A 35 -2.52 4.54 13.12
CA SER A 35 -3.68 4.39 12.24
C SER A 35 -3.44 3.19 11.33
N VAL A 36 -4.46 2.36 11.13
CA VAL A 36 -4.37 1.14 10.31
C VAL A 36 -5.51 1.09 9.31
N PHE A 37 -5.20 0.69 8.07
CA PHE A 37 -6.19 0.37 7.06
C PHE A 37 -6.40 -1.14 7.01
N ILE A 38 -7.64 -1.61 7.14
CA ILE A 38 -7.95 -3.03 7.24
C ILE A 38 -8.76 -3.45 6.02
N ALA A 39 -8.19 -4.34 5.21
CA ALA A 39 -8.87 -4.94 4.07
C ALA A 39 -9.51 -6.27 4.46
N ILE A 40 -10.84 -6.30 4.57
CA ILE A 40 -11.62 -7.51 4.83
C ILE A 40 -12.20 -8.00 3.50
N VAL A 41 -12.06 -9.30 3.23
CA VAL A 41 -12.57 -9.93 2.01
C VAL A 41 -13.59 -10.98 2.40
N ASN A 42 -14.73 -11.02 1.69
CA ASN A 42 -15.81 -11.99 1.88
C ASN A 42 -16.42 -11.97 3.30
N ASP A 43 -16.95 -10.82 3.72
CA ASP A 43 -17.59 -10.64 5.03
C ASP A 43 -19.04 -10.14 4.92
N ALA A 44 -19.86 -10.83 4.13
CA ALA A 44 -21.24 -10.42 3.84
C ALA A 44 -22.15 -10.28 5.07
N GLU A 45 -21.77 -10.88 6.20
CA GLU A 45 -22.51 -10.83 7.47
C GLU A 45 -21.82 -9.98 8.55
N ASP A 46 -20.78 -9.22 8.17
CA ASP A 46 -19.99 -8.36 9.06
C ASP A 46 -19.42 -9.07 10.30
N ARG A 47 -19.21 -10.40 10.22
CA ARG A 47 -18.70 -11.18 11.36
C ARG A 47 -17.25 -10.82 11.64
N THR A 48 -16.47 -10.59 10.60
CA THR A 48 -15.05 -10.23 10.71
C THR A 48 -14.93 -8.78 11.12
N LEU A 49 -15.73 -7.88 10.54
CA LEU A 49 -15.80 -6.48 10.94
C LEU A 49 -16.10 -6.34 12.43
N LYS A 50 -17.13 -7.01 12.95
CA LYS A 50 -17.47 -7.00 14.39
C LYS A 50 -16.33 -7.49 15.27
N LYS A 51 -15.61 -8.54 14.85
CA LYS A 51 -14.44 -9.03 15.59
C LYS A 51 -13.32 -7.99 15.60
N VAL A 52 -13.05 -7.36 14.47
CA VAL A 52 -12.03 -6.30 14.36
C VAL A 52 -12.39 -5.11 15.23
N THR A 53 -13.62 -4.59 15.14
CA THR A 53 -14.13 -3.51 16.01
C THR A 53 -13.96 -3.87 17.49
N ASN A 54 -14.31 -5.11 17.88
CA ASN A 54 -14.16 -5.56 19.27
C ASN A 54 -12.69 -5.64 19.72
N ILE A 55 -11.77 -6.08 18.85
CA ILE A 55 -10.34 -6.14 19.15
C ILE A 55 -9.75 -4.73 19.29
N LEU A 56 -10.14 -3.81 18.41
CA LEU A 56 -9.66 -2.43 18.41
C LEU A 56 -10.34 -1.56 19.46
N GLY A 57 -11.50 -1.97 19.97
CA GLY A 57 -12.32 -1.20 20.91
C GLY A 57 -12.89 0.09 20.30
N ARG A 58 -12.93 0.18 18.97
CA ARG A 58 -13.39 1.37 18.23
C ARG A 58 -13.99 1.00 16.88
N GLU A 59 -14.94 1.81 16.44
CA GLU A 59 -15.49 1.70 15.09
C GLU A 59 -14.51 2.23 14.03
N PRO A 60 -14.62 1.75 12.78
CA PRO A 60 -13.89 2.30 11.65
C PRO A 60 -14.26 3.76 11.41
N ASP A 61 -13.24 4.54 11.05
CA ASP A 61 -13.42 5.92 10.61
C ASP A 61 -13.92 6.00 9.15
N SER A 62 -14.42 7.18 8.74
CA SER A 62 -14.72 7.45 7.33
C SER A 62 -13.45 7.36 6.48
N LEU A 63 -13.58 6.82 5.27
CA LEU A 63 -12.49 6.77 4.28
C LEU A 63 -12.02 8.16 3.84
N ASP A 64 -12.82 9.21 4.06
CA ASP A 64 -12.43 10.58 3.73
C ASP A 64 -11.15 11.02 4.48
N LEU A 65 -10.92 10.46 5.67
CA LEU A 65 -9.72 10.73 6.48
C LEU A 65 -8.44 10.18 5.85
N MET A 66 -8.51 9.24 4.91
CA MET A 66 -7.33 8.68 4.24
C MET A 66 -6.48 9.76 3.55
N SER A 67 -7.12 10.79 3.01
CA SER A 67 -6.43 11.93 2.39
C SER A 67 -5.51 12.68 3.37
N THR A 68 -5.87 12.70 4.65
CA THR A 68 -5.11 13.35 5.72
C THR A 68 -4.03 12.47 6.32
N LEU A 69 -4.17 11.15 6.21
CA LEU A 69 -3.23 10.15 6.74
C LEU A 69 -2.14 9.76 5.72
N SER A 70 -2.32 10.10 4.44
CA SER A 70 -1.41 9.70 3.36
C SER A 70 -0.21 10.62 3.24
N ASP A 71 1.00 10.11 3.49
CA ASP A 71 2.25 10.84 3.23
C ASP A 71 2.66 10.68 1.75
N GLN A 72 2.34 11.69 0.94
CA GLN A 72 2.68 11.69 -0.48
C GLN A 72 4.18 11.63 -0.76
N LYS A 73 5.03 12.20 0.12
CA LYS A 73 6.48 12.15 -0.05
C LYS A 73 7.01 10.74 0.21
N LEU A 74 6.49 10.07 1.24
CA LEU A 74 6.83 8.67 1.52
C LEU A 74 6.35 7.75 0.40
N ILE A 75 5.14 7.97 -0.14
CA ILE A 75 4.62 7.22 -1.28
C ILE A 75 5.54 7.41 -2.49
N ALA A 76 5.83 8.65 -2.90
CA ALA A 76 6.71 8.93 -4.03
C ALA A 76 8.09 8.27 -3.85
N LYS A 77 8.66 8.33 -2.65
CA LYS A 77 9.93 7.66 -2.32
C LYS A 77 9.84 6.14 -2.41
N THR A 78 8.77 5.55 -1.89
CA THR A 78 8.56 4.08 -1.85
C THR A 78 8.47 3.51 -3.25
N TYR A 79 7.77 4.19 -4.15
CA TYR A 79 7.62 3.79 -5.55
C TYR A 79 8.69 4.39 -6.48
N ARG A 80 9.64 5.17 -5.93
CA ARG A 80 10.71 5.87 -6.64
C ARG A 80 10.19 6.68 -7.84
N LEU A 81 9.14 7.44 -7.58
CA LEU A 81 8.57 8.37 -8.54
C LEU A 81 9.48 9.61 -8.61
N THR A 82 9.81 10.06 -9.82
CA THR A 82 10.67 11.24 -10.01
C THR A 82 9.86 12.51 -10.20
N ASP A 83 10.44 13.66 -9.87
CA ASP A 83 9.80 14.97 -10.09
C ASP A 83 9.53 15.21 -11.58
N ASP A 84 10.42 14.75 -12.46
CA ASP A 84 10.23 14.82 -13.92
C ASP A 84 8.98 14.04 -14.35
N GLU A 85 8.76 12.83 -13.84
CA GLU A 85 7.56 12.04 -14.13
C GLU A 85 6.30 12.74 -13.61
N LEU A 86 6.35 13.26 -12.38
CA LEU A 86 5.23 13.94 -11.74
C LEU A 86 4.93 15.34 -12.33
N SER A 87 5.85 15.90 -13.12
CA SER A 87 5.61 17.12 -13.90
C SER A 87 4.69 16.88 -15.12
N THR A 88 4.64 15.62 -15.59
CA THR A 88 3.93 15.24 -16.82
C THR A 88 2.68 14.40 -16.52
N PHE A 89 2.75 13.52 -15.53
CA PHE A 89 1.67 12.60 -15.15
C PHE A 89 1.19 12.86 -13.73
N SER A 90 -0.06 12.52 -13.45
CA SER A 90 -0.58 12.59 -12.09
C SER A 90 0.07 11.54 -11.18
N LEU A 91 0.18 11.84 -9.88
CA LEU A 91 0.69 10.90 -8.88
C LEU A 91 -0.01 9.53 -8.97
N LEU A 92 -1.34 9.54 -9.15
CA LEU A 92 -2.14 8.32 -9.22
C LEU A 92 -1.79 7.48 -10.45
N ASP A 93 -1.65 8.09 -11.62
CA ASP A 93 -1.35 7.37 -12.86
C ASP A 93 0.04 6.72 -12.79
N THR A 94 1.05 7.47 -12.31
CA THR A 94 2.41 6.94 -12.16
C THR A 94 2.44 5.82 -11.11
N LEU A 95 1.72 6.00 -9.99
CA LEU A 95 1.62 5.00 -8.93
C LEU A 95 0.97 3.70 -9.43
N VAL A 96 -0.20 3.79 -10.07
CA VAL A 96 -0.92 2.63 -10.61
C VAL A 96 -0.06 1.90 -11.64
N SER A 97 0.65 2.62 -12.50
CA SER A 97 1.60 2.02 -13.44
C SER A 97 2.69 1.22 -12.72
N ARG A 98 3.31 1.77 -11.67
CA ARG A 98 4.34 1.07 -10.86
C ARG A 98 3.79 -0.16 -10.13
N VAL A 99 2.60 -0.06 -9.56
CA VAL A 99 1.92 -1.18 -8.90
C VAL A 99 1.64 -2.30 -9.90
N ALA A 100 1.10 -1.96 -11.09
CA ALA A 100 0.76 -2.93 -12.12
C ALA A 100 1.99 -3.61 -12.73
N ALA A 101 3.04 -2.85 -13.02
CA ALA A 101 4.29 -3.40 -13.55
C ALA A 101 5.06 -4.21 -12.49
N LYS A 102 4.89 -3.86 -11.20
CA LYS A 102 5.68 -4.39 -10.08
C LYS A 102 7.19 -4.32 -10.37
N GLU A 103 7.57 -3.23 -11.01
CA GLU A 103 8.93 -2.94 -11.43
C GLU A 103 9.31 -1.52 -11.03
N ILE A 104 10.52 -1.42 -10.53
CA ILE A 104 11.17 -0.17 -10.21
C ILE A 104 12.20 0.08 -11.30
N ILE A 105 11.91 1.03 -12.18
CA ILE A 105 12.89 1.48 -13.17
C ILE A 105 13.95 2.27 -12.41
N THR A 106 15.16 1.70 -12.35
CA THR A 106 16.31 2.45 -11.86
C THR A 106 17.00 2.98 -13.10
N ALA A 107 16.96 4.30 -13.32
CA ALA A 107 17.77 4.92 -14.37
C ALA A 107 19.24 4.53 -14.08
N GLY A 108 19.81 3.68 -14.94
CA GLY A 108 21.22 3.34 -14.84
C GLY A 108 22.00 4.64 -14.91
N LYS A 109 22.89 4.88 -13.95
CA LYS A 109 23.89 5.94 -14.10
C LYS A 109 24.63 5.62 -15.40
N GLY A 110 24.34 6.36 -16.46
CA GLY A 110 25.13 6.33 -17.68
C GLY A 110 26.56 6.60 -17.26
N GLN A 111 27.42 5.59 -17.36
CA GLN A 111 28.86 5.82 -17.30
C GLN A 111 29.19 6.67 -18.53
N SER A 112 29.42 7.96 -18.30
CA SER A 112 30.21 8.81 -19.20
C SER A 112 31.66 8.76 -18.76
#